data_AF-A0A5R9PH91-F1
#
_entry.id   AF-A0A5R9PH91-F1
#
_cell.length_a   1.000
_cell.length_b   1.000
_cell.length_c   1.000
_cell.angle_alpha   90.00
_cell.angle_beta   90.00
_cell.angle_gamma   90.00
#
_symmetry.space_group_name_H-M   'P 1'
#
loop_
_entity.id
_entity.type
_entity.pdbx_description
1 polymer ?
#
loop_
_entity_poly.entity_id
_entity_poly.type
_entity_poly.pdbx_seq_one_letter_code
_entity_poly.pdbx_strand_id
1 'polypeptide(L)'
;MSELTFQLAIFMQTLGGEADRIRRSLPYPAPFGVACPVPLPTYRPPTAMPSARHGPAFLYVLRMSGAEDLLKAGLTADPLARWSSFHPRWFEAFDIEHSLLVETESRSDAQALETALHRRLKAHACPVPLTMRAFAGGATEWFRGASLAAQDFVRSCEAQGFVVHADARGLIGASLHTQRHVLATVLDQAVRNARDGVLTPQEVDAVRDLAEAHGAFGGDLSALVTDEGRALLHLGS
;
A
#
# COMPACT_ATOMS: atom_id res chain seq x y z
N MET A 1 25.41 -0.74 -4.92
CA MET A 1 24.22 -1.07 -4.10
C MET A 1 24.56 -2.30 -3.31
N SER A 2 24.33 -2.31 -1.99
CA SER A 2 24.57 -3.51 -1.18
C SER A 2 23.46 -4.53 -1.46
N GLU A 3 23.77 -5.83 -1.28
CA GLU A 3 22.78 -6.90 -1.44
C GLU A 3 21.60 -6.76 -0.49
N LEU A 4 21.84 -6.19 0.70
CA LEU A 4 20.78 -5.86 1.65
C LEU A 4 19.91 -4.70 1.16
N THR A 5 20.48 -3.64 0.56
CA THR A 5 19.66 -2.58 -0.05
C THR A 5 18.77 -3.16 -1.15
N PHE A 6 19.26 -4.13 -1.92
CA PHE A 6 18.47 -4.83 -2.93
C PHE A 6 17.40 -5.74 -2.33
N GLN A 7 17.69 -6.47 -1.26
CA GLN A 7 16.70 -7.29 -0.55
C GLN A 7 15.67 -6.46 0.20
N LEU A 8 16.05 -5.33 0.82
CA LEU A 8 15.14 -4.34 1.36
C LEU A 8 14.32 -3.69 0.25
N ALA A 9 14.89 -3.42 -0.92
CA ALA A 9 14.14 -2.91 -2.07
C ALA A 9 13.19 -3.96 -2.64
N ILE A 10 13.59 -5.23 -2.74
CA ILE A 10 12.71 -6.34 -3.12
C ILE A 10 11.63 -6.50 -2.08
N PHE A 11 11.97 -6.49 -0.79
CA PHE A 11 10.99 -6.62 0.28
C PHE A 11 10.03 -5.43 0.27
N MET A 12 10.51 -4.19 0.08
CA MET A 12 9.69 -2.99 -0.07
C MET A 12 8.91 -2.95 -1.41
N GLN A 13 9.38 -3.62 -2.47
CA GLN A 13 8.63 -3.83 -3.71
C GLN A 13 7.64 -4.99 -3.62
N THR A 14 7.92 -5.98 -2.78
CA THR A 14 7.02 -7.09 -2.42
C THR A 14 5.95 -6.59 -1.45
N LEU A 15 6.30 -5.63 -0.59
CA LEU A 15 5.44 -4.67 0.11
C LEU A 15 5.14 -3.44 -0.76
N GLY A 16 5.16 -3.52 -2.08
CA GLY A 16 5.04 -2.32 -2.90
C GLY A 16 4.56 -2.62 -4.29
N GLY A 17 3.73 -3.66 -4.45
CA GLY A 17 3.35 -4.25 -5.74
C GLY A 17 3.06 -3.22 -6.85
N GLU A 18 4.13 -2.76 -7.50
CA GLU A 18 4.11 -1.94 -8.71
C GLU A 18 5.40 -2.25 -9.47
N ALA A 19 5.46 -3.46 -10.02
CA ALA A 19 6.23 -3.71 -11.22
C ALA A 19 5.50 -3.10 -12.42
N ASP A 20 5.41 -1.76 -12.54
CA ASP A 20 5.35 -1.06 -13.84
C ASP A 20 5.40 0.47 -13.70
N ARG A 21 6.58 1.04 -13.46
CA ARG A 21 6.82 2.46 -13.81
C ARG A 21 8.25 2.76 -14.22
N ILE A 22 8.86 1.91 -15.03
CA ILE A 22 10.06 2.28 -15.82
C ILE A 22 9.99 1.56 -17.17
N ARG A 23 9.05 1.95 -18.05
CA ARG A 23 9.09 1.67 -19.51
C ARG A 23 7.94 2.36 -20.23
N ARG A 24 7.95 3.69 -20.34
CA ARG A 24 7.31 4.44 -21.44
C ARG A 24 7.63 5.93 -21.34
N SER A 25 8.87 6.26 -21.66
CA SER A 25 9.26 7.63 -22.01
C SER A 25 10.30 7.59 -23.12
N LEU A 26 9.84 7.35 -24.35
CA LEU A 26 10.51 7.86 -25.54
C LEU A 26 9.44 8.39 -26.50
N PRO A 27 9.64 9.60 -27.06
CA PRO A 27 8.67 10.27 -27.90
C PRO A 27 8.73 9.70 -29.32
N TYR A 28 7.58 9.38 -29.92
CA TYR A 28 7.52 9.21 -31.37
C TYR A 28 7.13 10.54 -32.01
N PRO A 29 7.84 11.01 -33.05
CA PRO A 29 7.57 12.30 -33.66
C PRO A 29 6.31 12.25 -34.53
N ALA A 30 5.53 13.33 -34.51
CA ALA A 30 4.43 13.55 -35.44
C ALA A 30 4.98 13.82 -36.85
N PRO A 31 4.39 13.26 -37.92
CA PRO A 31 4.50 13.85 -39.24
C PRO A 31 3.34 14.80 -39.52
N PHE A 32 3.72 15.85 -40.25
CA PHE A 32 2.94 16.92 -40.85
C PHE A 32 1.67 16.45 -41.59
N GLY A 33 0.71 17.36 -41.64
CA GLY A 33 -0.65 17.11 -42.11
C GLY A 33 -0.85 17.13 -43.62
N VAL A 34 -2.01 16.63 -44.04
CA VAL A 34 -2.79 17.04 -45.23
C VAL A 34 -4.26 16.79 -44.90
N ALA A 35 -5.11 17.76 -45.20
CA ALA A 35 -6.56 17.66 -45.06
C ALA A 35 -7.19 16.92 -46.25
N CYS A 36 -8.01 15.90 -45.97
CA CYS A 36 -8.97 15.32 -46.92
C CYS A 36 -10.31 15.10 -46.19
N PRO A 37 -11.46 15.52 -46.73
CA PRO A 37 -12.76 15.30 -46.11
C PRO A 37 -13.29 13.93 -46.54
N VAL A 38 -13.26 12.95 -45.64
CA VAL A 38 -13.96 11.68 -45.82
C VAL A 38 -15.04 11.60 -44.73
N PRO A 39 -16.29 11.25 -45.04
CA PRO A 39 -17.32 11.10 -44.01
C PRO A 39 -16.87 10.00 -43.04
N LEU A 40 -16.68 10.34 -41.77
CA LEU A 40 -16.30 9.36 -40.76
C LEU A 40 -17.44 8.33 -40.62
N PRO A 41 -17.16 7.02 -40.72
CA PRO A 41 -18.13 6.02 -40.32
C PRO A 41 -18.43 6.23 -38.82
N THR A 42 -19.71 6.18 -38.45
CA THR A 42 -20.16 6.31 -37.05
C THR A 42 -19.34 5.38 -36.18
N TYR A 43 -18.49 5.96 -35.34
CA TYR A 43 -17.69 5.22 -34.37
C TYR A 43 -18.65 4.59 -33.36
N ARG A 44 -18.92 3.30 -33.54
CA ARG A 44 -19.44 2.47 -32.47
C ARG A 44 -18.23 2.22 -31.57
N PRO A 45 -18.25 2.64 -30.28
CA PRO A 45 -17.14 2.35 -29.40
C PRO A 45 -16.93 0.83 -29.40
N PRO A 46 -15.69 0.34 -29.55
CA PRO A 46 -15.43 -1.08 -29.46
C PRO A 46 -15.93 -1.54 -28.09
N THR A 47 -16.68 -2.64 -28.09
CA THR A 47 -16.95 -3.44 -26.89
C THR A 47 -15.66 -3.48 -26.10
N ALA A 48 -15.68 -3.00 -24.85
CA ALA A 48 -14.50 -2.76 -24.04
C ALA A 48 -13.48 -3.89 -24.26
N MET A 49 -12.32 -3.57 -24.84
CA MET A 49 -11.24 -4.55 -24.94
C MET A 49 -10.96 -5.05 -23.52
N PRO A 50 -10.85 -6.37 -23.28
CA PRO A 50 -10.51 -6.88 -21.97
C PRO A 50 -9.10 -6.40 -21.66
N SER A 51 -9.01 -5.32 -20.88
CA SER A 51 -7.74 -4.73 -20.50
C SER A 51 -7.54 -4.93 -19.01
N ALA A 52 -6.31 -5.35 -18.70
CA ALA A 52 -5.67 -5.43 -17.40
C ALA A 52 -6.10 -6.61 -16.51
N ARG A 53 -5.13 -7.52 -16.34
CA ARG A 53 -4.98 -8.57 -15.30
C ARG A 53 -6.14 -8.67 -14.30
N HIS A 54 -6.90 -9.75 -14.40
CA HIS A 54 -7.83 -10.19 -13.35
C HIS A 54 -7.04 -10.55 -12.09
N GLY A 55 -7.22 -9.74 -11.06
CA GLY A 55 -6.69 -9.96 -9.72
C GLY A 55 -7.48 -9.04 -8.78
N PRO A 56 -7.74 -9.48 -7.54
CA PRO A 56 -8.54 -8.70 -6.62
C PRO A 56 -7.90 -7.33 -6.40
N ALA A 57 -8.73 -6.29 -6.38
CA ALA A 57 -8.36 -4.94 -6.00
C ALA A 57 -9.16 -4.54 -4.78
N PHE A 58 -8.66 -3.54 -4.06
CA PHE A 58 -9.26 -3.08 -2.82
C PHE A 58 -9.49 -1.57 -2.89
N LEU A 59 -10.70 -1.14 -2.57
CA LEU A 59 -10.91 0.18 -2.00
C LEU A 59 -10.49 0.10 -0.52
N TYR A 60 -9.72 1.07 -0.06
CA TYR A 60 -9.36 1.19 1.35
C TYR A 60 -9.78 2.52 1.95
N VAL A 61 -10.11 2.48 3.24
CA VAL A 61 -10.21 3.63 4.12
C VAL A 61 -9.29 3.37 5.30
N LEU A 62 -8.10 3.97 5.24
CA LEU A 62 -7.05 3.82 6.22
C LEU A 62 -7.18 4.92 7.27
N ARG A 63 -7.39 4.53 8.51
CA ARG A 63 -7.54 5.44 9.64
C ARG A 63 -6.18 5.71 10.29
N MET A 64 -5.91 6.98 10.61
CA MET A 64 -4.72 7.35 11.35
C MET A 64 -4.91 7.06 12.85
N SER A 65 -3.85 6.63 13.51
CA SER A 65 -3.84 6.44 14.96
C SER A 65 -3.91 7.79 15.68
N GLY A 66 -4.66 7.84 16.78
CA GLY A 66 -4.78 9.01 17.64
C GLY A 66 -6.22 9.41 17.92
N ALA A 67 -6.39 10.56 18.58
CA ALA A 67 -7.71 11.07 18.98
C ALA A 67 -8.48 11.73 17.83
N GLU A 68 -7.78 12.13 16.77
CA GLU A 68 -8.40 12.82 15.64
C GLU A 68 -8.95 11.84 14.61
N ASP A 69 -10.15 12.10 14.10
CA ASP A 69 -10.74 11.34 13.00
C ASP A 69 -10.11 11.74 11.66
N LEU A 70 -8.93 11.21 11.38
CA LEU A 70 -8.19 11.40 10.13
C LEU A 70 -8.16 10.11 9.31
N LEU A 71 -8.62 10.23 8.06
CA LEU A 71 -8.70 9.11 7.13
C LEU A 71 -7.91 9.41 5.85
N LYS A 72 -7.23 8.40 5.34
CA LYS A 72 -6.74 8.32 3.96
C LYS A 72 -7.62 7.34 3.20
N ALA A 73 -8.22 7.77 2.11
CA ALA A 73 -8.89 6.84 1.20
C ALA A 73 -8.08 6.64 -0.09
N GLY A 74 -8.34 5.52 -0.76
CA GLY A 74 -7.83 5.25 -2.09
C GLY A 74 -8.03 3.79 -2.49
N LEU A 75 -7.35 3.36 -3.55
CA LEU A 75 -7.36 1.95 -3.96
C LEU A 75 -5.97 1.35 -4.16
N THR A 76 -5.90 0.01 -4.07
CA THR A 76 -4.67 -0.77 -4.22
C THR A 76 -4.97 -2.23 -4.59
N ALA A 77 -4.02 -2.92 -5.21
CA ALA A 77 -4.08 -4.38 -5.35
C ALA A 77 -3.46 -5.11 -4.15
N ASP A 78 -2.64 -4.41 -3.37
CA ASP A 78 -1.95 -4.94 -2.19
C ASP A 78 -2.03 -3.91 -1.06
N PRO A 79 -2.93 -4.12 -0.06
CA PRO A 79 -3.10 -3.20 1.07
C PRO A 79 -1.87 -3.08 1.95
N LEU A 80 -1.22 -4.21 2.31
CA LEU A 80 -0.02 -4.21 3.14
C LEU A 80 1.06 -3.35 2.48
N ALA A 81 1.27 -3.60 1.18
CA ALA A 81 2.23 -2.86 0.42
C ALA A 81 1.99 -1.34 0.38
N ARG A 82 0.73 -0.99 0.06
CA ARG A 82 0.35 0.40 -0.05
C ARG A 82 0.50 1.13 1.29
N TRP A 83 0.08 0.51 2.39
CA TRP A 83 0.06 1.16 3.69
C TRP A 83 1.47 1.33 4.27
N SER A 84 2.36 0.34 4.09
CA SER A 84 3.77 0.47 4.48
C SER A 84 4.53 1.55 3.72
N SER A 85 4.07 1.92 2.52
CA SER A 85 4.68 2.99 1.73
C SER A 85 4.45 4.40 2.32
N PHE A 86 3.38 4.59 3.11
CA PHE A 86 3.02 5.91 3.66
C PHE A 86 3.89 6.34 4.84
N HIS A 87 4.32 5.40 5.67
CA HIS A 87 5.07 5.67 6.89
C HIS A 87 5.95 4.47 7.26
N PRO A 88 7.21 4.66 7.70
CA PRO A 88 8.07 3.53 8.08
C PRO A 88 7.48 2.73 9.24
N ARG A 89 6.92 3.42 10.25
CA ARG A 89 6.15 2.82 11.36
C ARG A 89 4.65 2.80 11.09
N TRP A 90 4.24 2.37 9.89
CA TRP A 90 2.82 2.38 9.47
C TRP A 90 1.91 1.62 10.45
N PHE A 91 2.41 0.54 11.06
CA PHE A 91 1.69 -0.29 12.02
C PHE A 91 1.36 0.41 13.35
N GLU A 92 2.03 1.52 13.65
CA GLU A 92 1.70 2.41 14.77
C GLU A 92 0.99 3.67 14.32
N ALA A 93 1.39 4.22 13.16
CA ALA A 93 0.84 5.47 12.62
C ALA A 93 -0.63 5.33 12.18
N PHE A 94 -1.06 4.11 11.86
CA PHE A 94 -2.43 3.81 11.44
C PHE A 94 -3.13 2.86 12.40
N ASP A 95 -4.42 3.12 12.59
CA ASP A 95 -5.34 2.30 13.35
C ASP A 95 -5.88 1.20 12.42
N ILE A 96 -5.10 0.14 12.29
CA ILE A 96 -5.36 -0.95 11.35
C ILE A 96 -6.65 -1.71 11.71
N GLU A 97 -6.96 -1.81 13.00
CA GLU A 97 -8.15 -2.50 13.52
C GLU A 97 -9.45 -1.80 13.10
N HIS A 98 -9.42 -0.47 13.00
CA HIS A 98 -10.58 0.33 12.58
C HIS A 98 -10.47 0.83 11.13
N SER A 99 -9.52 0.30 10.37
CA SER A 99 -9.38 0.58 8.94
C SER A 99 -10.23 -0.39 8.12
N LEU A 100 -10.79 0.11 7.01
CA LEU A 100 -11.78 -0.61 6.21
C LEU A 100 -11.20 -1.00 4.86
N LEU A 101 -11.57 -2.18 4.37
CA LEU A 101 -11.29 -2.63 3.01
C LEU A 101 -12.57 -3.14 2.34
N VAL A 102 -12.71 -2.87 1.05
CA VAL A 102 -13.74 -3.47 0.18
C VAL A 102 -13.02 -4.15 -0.97
N GLU A 103 -13.15 -5.47 -1.05
CA GLU A 103 -12.55 -6.29 -2.11
C GLU A 103 -13.43 -6.26 -3.37
N THR A 104 -12.78 -6.15 -4.53
CA THR A 104 -13.40 -6.15 -5.84
C THR A 104 -12.65 -7.09 -6.78
N GLU A 105 -13.35 -7.68 -7.74
CA GLU A 105 -12.75 -8.62 -8.70
C GLU A 105 -11.83 -7.93 -9.72
N SER A 106 -12.01 -6.62 -9.90
CA SER A 106 -11.24 -5.81 -10.84
C SER A 106 -10.84 -4.46 -10.26
N ARG A 107 -9.74 -3.91 -10.78
CA ARG A 107 -9.31 -2.54 -10.49
C ARG A 107 -10.36 -1.50 -10.92
N SER A 108 -11.11 -1.77 -12.00
CA SER A 108 -12.12 -0.85 -12.50
C SER A 108 -13.26 -0.67 -11.49
N ASP A 109 -13.68 -1.75 -10.84
CA ASP A 109 -14.72 -1.71 -9.82
C ASP A 109 -14.23 -0.95 -8.58
N ALA A 110 -13.02 -1.23 -8.10
CA ALA A 110 -12.40 -0.47 -7.03
C ALA A 110 -12.31 1.03 -7.35
N GLN A 111 -11.97 1.38 -8.59
CA GLN A 111 -11.90 2.78 -9.05
C GLN A 111 -13.28 3.45 -9.06
N ALA A 112 -14.33 2.74 -9.43
CA ALA A 112 -15.69 3.25 -9.39
C ALA A 112 -16.13 3.51 -7.94
N LEU A 113 -15.84 2.58 -7.02
CA LEU A 113 -16.13 2.73 -5.58
C LEU A 113 -15.33 3.89 -4.96
N GLU A 114 -14.03 3.98 -5.24
CA GLU A 114 -13.17 5.08 -4.78
C GLU A 114 -13.71 6.44 -5.25
N THR A 115 -14.05 6.56 -6.53
CA THR A 115 -14.62 7.79 -7.10
C THR A 115 -15.92 8.17 -6.40
N ALA A 116 -16.79 7.20 -6.11
CA ALA A 116 -18.04 7.43 -5.40
C ALA A 116 -17.79 7.87 -3.94
N LEU A 117 -16.84 7.22 -3.25
CA LEU A 117 -16.45 7.58 -1.89
C LEU A 117 -15.88 9.00 -1.83
N HIS A 118 -14.94 9.36 -2.72
CA HIS A 118 -14.36 10.71 -2.76
C HIS A 118 -15.41 11.80 -2.96
N ARG A 119 -16.41 11.56 -3.81
CA ARG A 119 -17.54 12.50 -3.96
C ARG A 119 -18.34 12.65 -2.67
N ARG A 120 -18.59 11.55 -1.95
CA ARG A 120 -19.30 11.55 -0.67
C ARG A 120 -18.52 12.27 0.42
N LEU A 121 -17.20 12.09 0.47
CA LEU A 121 -16.35 12.65 1.52
C LEU A 121 -15.80 14.05 1.20
N LYS A 122 -16.14 14.64 0.04
CA LYS A 122 -15.57 15.91 -0.43
C LYS A 122 -15.65 17.05 0.60
N ALA A 123 -16.75 17.13 1.36
CA ALA A 123 -16.95 18.15 2.39
C ALA A 123 -15.98 18.01 3.59
N HIS A 124 -15.33 16.85 3.74
CA HIS A 124 -14.40 16.52 4.81
C HIS A 124 -12.93 16.65 4.40
N ALA A 125 -12.65 17.01 3.14
CA ALA A 125 -11.29 17.04 2.61
C ALA A 125 -10.37 17.95 3.47
N CYS A 126 -9.18 17.46 3.82
CA CYS A 126 -8.21 18.19 4.62
C CYS A 126 -6.78 18.06 4.05
N PRO A 127 -5.83 18.90 4.50
CA PRO A 127 -4.42 18.73 4.16
C PRO A 127 -3.84 17.42 4.70
N VAL A 128 -2.75 16.97 4.09
CA VAL A 128 -1.95 15.83 4.56
C VAL A 128 -1.32 16.12 5.93
N PRO A 129 -1.31 15.15 6.87
CA PRO A 129 -0.54 15.27 8.10
C PRO A 129 0.97 15.41 7.85
N LEU A 130 1.66 16.27 8.61
CA LEU A 130 3.09 16.56 8.41
C LEU A 130 4.01 15.33 8.56
N THR A 131 3.55 14.29 9.26
CA THR A 131 4.29 13.04 9.49
C THR A 131 4.23 12.08 8.30
N MET A 132 3.35 12.31 7.32
CA MET A 132 3.13 11.40 6.19
C MET A 132 4.10 11.67 5.05
N ARG A 133 4.58 10.61 4.39
CA ARG A 133 5.46 10.74 3.21
C ARG A 133 4.65 11.23 2.01
N ALA A 134 5.08 12.34 1.41
CA ALA A 134 4.44 12.89 0.20
C ALA A 134 4.60 12.00 -1.05
N PHE A 135 5.70 11.24 -1.15
CA PHE A 135 6.14 10.60 -2.40
C PHE A 135 5.34 9.33 -2.82
N ALA A 136 4.44 8.82 -1.97
CA ALA A 136 3.71 7.55 -2.21
C ALA A 136 2.24 7.73 -2.65
N GLY A 137 1.89 8.87 -3.25
CA GLY A 137 0.49 9.26 -3.44
C GLY A 137 -0.21 9.61 -2.11
N GLY A 138 0.57 9.82 -1.05
CA GLY A 138 0.10 10.25 0.26
C GLY A 138 -0.21 11.74 0.35
N ALA A 139 -0.06 12.51 -0.73
CA ALA A 139 -0.24 13.97 -0.71
C ALA A 139 -1.71 14.42 -0.79
N THR A 140 -2.60 13.55 -1.25
CA THR A 140 -4.01 13.87 -1.54
C THR A 140 -4.97 12.85 -0.93
N GLU A 141 -6.26 13.18 -0.89
CA GLU A 141 -7.34 12.29 -0.42
C GLU A 141 -7.27 11.98 1.08
N TRP A 142 -7.03 13.03 1.87
CA TRP A 142 -7.18 13.02 3.31
C TRP A 142 -8.51 13.64 3.70
N PHE A 143 -9.16 13.07 4.71
CA PHE A 143 -10.47 13.48 5.18
C PHE A 143 -10.47 13.57 6.71
N ARG A 144 -11.08 14.63 7.24
CA ARG A 144 -11.21 14.90 8.68
C ARG A 144 -12.67 14.80 9.12
N GLY A 145 -12.94 14.07 10.19
CA GLY A 145 -14.30 13.94 10.74
C GLY A 145 -15.25 13.13 9.85
N ALA A 146 -14.72 12.17 9.09
CA ALA A 146 -15.45 11.45 8.04
C ALA A 146 -15.69 9.96 8.35
N SER A 147 -15.30 9.46 9.54
CA SER A 147 -15.38 8.03 9.89
C SER A 147 -16.77 7.45 9.68
N LEU A 148 -17.82 8.13 10.19
CA LEU A 148 -19.20 7.65 10.06
C LEU A 148 -19.65 7.59 8.60
N ALA A 149 -19.34 8.64 7.82
CA ALA A 149 -19.72 8.71 6.41
C ALA A 149 -19.03 7.63 5.57
N ALA A 150 -17.78 7.29 5.91
CA ALA A 150 -17.02 6.21 5.27
C ALA A 150 -17.57 4.82 5.66
N GLN A 151 -17.86 4.60 6.95
CA GLN A 151 -18.46 3.36 7.43
C GLN A 151 -19.85 3.11 6.81
N ASP A 152 -20.69 4.14 6.69
CA ASP A 152 -21.98 4.05 6.00
C ASP A 152 -21.80 3.64 4.53
N PHE A 153 -20.82 4.23 3.85
CA PHE A 153 -20.53 3.89 2.47
C PHE A 153 -20.10 2.42 2.34
N VAL A 154 -19.18 1.97 3.18
CA VAL A 154 -18.68 0.59 3.18
C VAL A 154 -19.79 -0.41 3.50
N ARG A 155 -20.67 -0.12 4.48
CA ARG A 155 -21.89 -0.93 4.73
C ARG A 155 -22.81 -0.99 3.52
N SER A 156 -22.92 0.10 2.76
CA SER A 156 -23.71 0.10 1.53
C SER A 156 -23.09 -0.76 0.43
N CYS A 157 -21.76 -0.90 0.40
CA CYS A 157 -21.06 -1.84 -0.50
C CYS A 157 -21.33 -3.28 -0.09
N GLU A 158 -21.26 -3.59 1.21
CA GLU A 158 -21.62 -4.92 1.73
C GLU A 158 -23.05 -5.31 1.35
N ALA A 159 -24.01 -4.40 1.50
CA ALA A 159 -25.40 -4.61 1.10
C ALA A 159 -25.57 -4.82 -0.43
N GLN A 160 -24.61 -4.37 -1.24
CA GLN A 160 -24.56 -4.60 -2.69
C GLN A 160 -23.85 -5.91 -3.06
N GLY A 161 -23.34 -6.66 -2.07
CA GLY A 161 -22.70 -7.97 -2.26
C GLY A 161 -21.18 -7.93 -2.36
N PHE A 162 -20.53 -6.78 -2.15
CA PHE A 162 -19.07 -6.72 -2.07
C PHE A 162 -18.57 -7.37 -0.77
N VAL A 163 -17.40 -8.01 -0.84
CA VAL A 163 -16.71 -8.51 0.36
C VAL A 163 -16.10 -7.31 1.10
N VAL A 164 -16.45 -7.17 2.37
CA VAL A 164 -15.99 -6.07 3.22
C VAL A 164 -15.19 -6.62 4.39
N HIS A 165 -14.04 -6.00 4.64
CA HIS A 165 -13.27 -6.18 5.87
C HIS A 165 -13.46 -4.95 6.73
N ALA A 166 -14.33 -5.07 7.75
CA ALA A 166 -14.59 -4.02 8.73
C ALA A 166 -13.44 -3.81 9.73
N ASP A 167 -12.52 -4.78 9.78
CA ASP A 167 -11.23 -4.76 10.45
C ASP A 167 -10.18 -5.30 9.46
N ALA A 168 -9.17 -4.50 9.16
CA ALA A 168 -8.12 -4.88 8.21
C ALA A 168 -6.99 -5.71 8.83
N ARG A 169 -6.92 -5.81 10.17
CA ARG A 169 -5.82 -6.46 10.90
C ARG A 169 -5.66 -7.92 10.52
N GLY A 170 -6.75 -8.66 10.36
CA GLY A 170 -6.71 -10.06 9.93
C GLY A 170 -6.11 -10.24 8.54
N LEU A 171 -6.53 -9.42 7.58
CA LEU A 171 -6.04 -9.46 6.20
C LEU A 171 -4.55 -9.08 6.13
N ILE A 172 -4.16 -7.99 6.79
CA ILE A 172 -2.77 -7.54 6.83
C ILE A 172 -1.87 -8.56 7.55
N GLY A 173 -2.35 -9.13 8.66
CA GLY A 173 -1.64 -10.17 9.42
C GLY A 173 -1.40 -11.42 8.57
N ALA A 174 -2.37 -11.86 7.78
CA ALA A 174 -2.20 -12.98 6.85
C ALA A 174 -1.16 -12.69 5.75
N SER A 175 -1.14 -11.47 5.22
CA SER A 175 -0.12 -11.03 4.25
C SER A 175 1.29 -11.02 4.88
N LEU A 176 1.44 -10.47 6.08
CA LEU A 176 2.71 -10.50 6.82
C LEU A 176 3.15 -11.93 7.14
N HIS A 177 2.22 -12.80 7.53
CA HIS A 177 2.53 -14.20 7.79
C HIS A 177 3.08 -14.91 6.54
N THR A 178 2.45 -14.67 5.39
CA THR A 178 2.92 -15.20 4.09
C THR A 178 4.34 -14.72 3.76
N GLN A 179 4.67 -13.47 4.09
CA GLN A 179 5.98 -12.87 3.84
C GLN A 179 7.04 -13.22 4.90
N ARG A 180 6.73 -14.04 5.92
CA ARG A 180 7.65 -14.39 7.01
C ARG A 180 8.98 -14.99 6.53
N HIS A 181 8.95 -15.77 5.45
CA HIS A 181 10.17 -16.35 4.88
C HIS A 181 11.12 -15.29 4.32
N VAL A 182 10.58 -14.23 3.70
CA VAL A 182 11.38 -13.12 3.20
C VAL A 182 11.96 -12.31 4.35
N LEU A 183 11.18 -12.09 5.43
CA LEU A 183 11.69 -11.48 6.67
C LEU A 183 12.90 -12.25 7.21
N ALA A 184 12.81 -13.59 7.27
CA ALA A 184 13.92 -14.42 7.77
C ALA A 184 15.21 -14.20 6.97
N THR A 185 15.10 -14.12 5.63
CA THR A 185 16.24 -13.83 4.75
C THR A 185 16.81 -12.43 4.98
N VAL A 186 15.94 -11.41 5.11
CA VAL A 186 16.36 -10.02 5.37
C VAL A 186 17.08 -9.91 6.71
N LEU A 187 16.57 -10.55 7.77
CA LEU A 187 17.19 -10.54 9.10
C LEU A 187 18.55 -11.24 9.08
N ASP A 188 18.66 -12.42 8.47
CA ASP A 188 19.92 -13.15 8.35
C ASP A 188 20.99 -12.32 7.62
N GLN A 189 20.61 -11.66 6.51
CA GLN A 189 21.52 -10.78 5.80
C GLN A 189 21.89 -9.52 6.59
N ALA A 190 20.94 -8.92 7.30
CA ALA A 190 21.18 -7.76 8.14
C ALA A 190 22.16 -8.10 9.28
N VAL A 191 22.02 -9.26 9.93
CA VAL A 191 22.96 -9.71 10.98
C VAL A 191 24.38 -9.87 10.42
N ARG A 192 24.54 -10.48 9.24
CA ARG A 192 25.86 -10.58 8.57
C ARG A 192 26.47 -9.20 8.35
N ASN A 193 25.70 -8.29 7.74
CA ASN A 193 26.15 -6.93 7.46
C ASN A 193 26.45 -6.13 8.74
N ALA A 194 25.71 -6.36 9.83
CA ALA A 194 25.95 -5.74 11.12
C ALA A 194 27.31 -6.17 11.70
N ARG A 195 27.62 -7.47 11.64
CA ARG A 195 28.92 -8.02 12.09
C ARG A 195 30.09 -7.45 11.29
N ASP A 196 29.90 -7.27 9.98
CA ASP A 196 30.91 -6.69 9.10
C ASP A 196 31.03 -5.16 9.24
N GLY A 197 30.16 -4.52 10.03
CA GLY A 197 30.16 -3.07 10.24
C GLY A 197 29.75 -2.26 9.00
N VAL A 198 29.02 -2.89 8.06
CA VAL A 198 28.65 -2.27 6.77
C VAL A 198 27.21 -1.76 6.72
N LEU A 199 26.42 -1.96 7.78
CA LEU A 199 25.08 -1.41 7.88
C LEU A 199 25.10 0.10 8.13
N THR A 200 24.32 0.84 7.34
CA THR A 200 24.01 2.22 7.66
C THR A 200 22.96 2.32 8.78
N PRO A 201 22.94 3.41 9.57
CA PRO A 201 21.89 3.61 10.59
C PRO A 201 20.46 3.55 10.01
N GLN A 202 20.26 4.04 8.80
CA GLN A 202 18.96 4.00 8.12
C GLN A 202 18.53 2.56 7.76
N GLU A 203 19.47 1.71 7.35
CA GLU A 203 19.18 0.30 7.10
C GLU A 203 18.89 -0.46 8.40
N VAL A 204 19.57 -0.13 9.50
CA VAL A 204 19.25 -0.67 10.84
C VAL A 204 17.83 -0.30 11.24
N ASP A 205 17.47 0.99 11.15
CA ASP A 205 16.12 1.46 11.48
C ASP A 205 15.05 0.79 10.60
N ALA A 206 15.30 0.63 9.30
CA ALA A 206 14.37 -0.02 8.39
C ALA A 206 14.17 -1.52 8.70
N VAL A 207 15.25 -2.24 9.04
CA VAL A 207 15.17 -3.65 9.47
C VAL A 207 14.44 -3.76 10.80
N ARG A 208 14.69 -2.85 11.75
CA ARG A 208 14.00 -2.81 13.04
C ARG A 208 12.50 -2.55 12.86
N ASP A 209 12.12 -1.50 12.15
CA ASP A 209 10.72 -1.16 11.90
C ASP A 209 9.98 -2.31 11.20
N LEU A 210 10.66 -3.02 10.30
CA LEU A 210 10.11 -4.21 9.67
C LEU A 210 9.89 -5.36 10.67
N ALA A 211 10.89 -5.69 11.48
CA ALA A 211 10.78 -6.74 12.48
C ALA A 211 9.66 -6.42 13.50
N GLU A 212 9.60 -5.18 13.96
CA GLU A 212 8.55 -4.69 14.85
C GLU A 212 7.17 -4.77 14.21
N ALA A 213 7.03 -4.45 12.91
CA ALA A 213 5.77 -4.64 12.19
C ALA A 213 5.31 -6.11 12.22
N HIS A 214 6.21 -7.07 11.99
CA HIS A 214 5.84 -8.49 12.12
C HIS A 214 5.49 -8.87 13.56
N GLY A 215 6.24 -8.38 14.55
CA GLY A 215 5.95 -8.60 15.97
C GLY A 215 4.58 -8.04 16.39
N ALA A 216 4.23 -6.84 15.93
CA ALA A 216 2.95 -6.20 16.19
C ALA A 216 1.74 -6.99 15.66
N PHE A 217 1.95 -7.91 14.71
CA PHE A 217 0.93 -8.80 14.15
C PHE A 217 1.12 -10.26 14.60
N GLY A 218 1.82 -10.49 15.73
CA GLY A 218 1.96 -11.81 16.35
C GLY A 218 3.08 -12.68 15.77
N GLY A 219 3.97 -12.10 14.98
CA GLY A 219 5.16 -12.79 14.48
C GLY A 219 6.18 -13.07 15.58
N ASP A 220 6.56 -14.34 15.75
CA ASP A 220 7.63 -14.72 16.66
C ASP A 220 9.01 -14.49 16.02
N LEU A 221 9.66 -13.40 16.42
CA LEU A 221 11.01 -13.04 15.99
C LEU A 221 12.09 -13.91 16.61
N SER A 222 11.85 -14.51 17.79
CA SER A 222 12.84 -15.33 18.48
C SER A 222 13.16 -16.61 17.70
N ALA A 223 12.18 -17.11 16.94
CA ALA A 223 12.34 -18.21 16.00
C ALA A 223 13.07 -17.83 14.70
N LEU A 224 13.27 -16.54 14.42
CA LEU A 224 13.84 -16.05 13.15
C LEU A 224 15.27 -15.51 13.30
N VAL A 225 15.64 -15.00 14.47
CA VAL A 225 16.95 -14.40 14.71
C VAL A 225 17.44 -14.73 16.12
N THR A 226 18.73 -15.07 16.22
CA THR A 226 19.38 -15.39 17.50
C THR A 226 19.46 -14.18 18.42
N ASP A 227 19.64 -14.39 19.72
CA ASP A 227 19.76 -13.33 20.72
C ASP A 227 20.90 -12.34 20.39
N GLU A 228 22.03 -12.85 19.90
CA GLU A 228 23.14 -12.04 19.41
C GLU A 228 22.71 -11.17 18.21
N GLY A 229 21.99 -11.75 17.24
CA GLY A 229 21.47 -11.01 16.09
C GLY A 229 20.46 -9.92 16.50
N ARG A 230 19.62 -10.19 17.50
CA ARG A 230 18.70 -9.19 18.07
C ARG A 230 19.45 -8.03 18.71
N ALA A 231 20.50 -8.33 19.49
CA ALA A 231 21.34 -7.31 20.10
C ALA A 231 22.05 -6.44 19.05
N LEU A 232 22.60 -7.05 18.00
CA LEU A 232 23.28 -6.35 16.89
C LEU A 232 22.35 -5.43 16.10
N LEU A 233 21.09 -5.83 15.92
CA LEU A 233 20.09 -5.08 15.16
C LEU A 233 19.21 -4.17 16.03
N HIS A 234 19.47 -4.10 17.34
CA HIS A 234 18.66 -3.37 18.31
C HIS A 234 17.17 -3.74 18.27
N LEU A 235 16.87 -5.02 18.03
CA LEU A 235 15.52 -5.55 18.09
C LEU A 235 15.19 -5.79 19.57
N GLY A 236 14.02 -5.31 20.02
CA GLY A 236 13.58 -5.46 21.41
C GLY A 236 13.67 -6.92 21.91
N SER A 237 13.94 -7.06 23.21
CA SER A 237 13.94 -8.34 23.93
C SER A 237 12.52 -8.85 24.16
#